data_AF-A0A7S1S1F4-F1
#
_entry.id   AF-A0A7S1S1F4-F1
#
_cell.length_a   1.000
_cell.length_b   1.000
_cell.length_c   1.000
_cell.angle_alpha   90.00
_cell.angle_beta   90.00
_cell.angle_gamma   90.00
#
_symmetry.space_group_name_H-M   'P 1'
#
loop_
_entity.id
_entity.type
_entity.pdbx_description
1 polymer ?
#
loop_
_entity_poly.entity_id
_entity_poly.type
_entity_poly.pdbx_seq_one_letter_code
_entity_poly.pdbx_strand_id
1 'polypeptide(L)'
;MEWRRPPVAWRPITIDNVTANHRRTGVGMFYNLEFPWTESMLMDMGPDWLTKAFHAAGTLDRDNKITKIIPEKKLKITTGNNGGKFLFDVKYAKKRAGL
;
A
#
# COMPACT_ATOMS: atom_id res chain seq x y z
N MET A 1 -34.61 -18.29 17.39
CA MET A 1 -35.11 -18.29 16.00
C MET A 1 -34.89 -16.92 15.40
N GLU A 2 -34.14 -16.84 14.31
CA GLU A 2 -33.84 -15.61 13.54
C GLU A 2 -35.10 -14.77 13.24
N TRP A 3 -36.22 -15.46 12.96
CA TRP A 3 -37.53 -14.92 12.56
C TRP A 3 -38.25 -14.01 13.58
N ARG A 4 -37.78 -13.95 14.82
CA ARG A 4 -38.35 -13.05 15.86
C ARG A 4 -37.57 -11.74 16.00
N ARG A 5 -36.47 -11.55 15.27
CA ARG A 5 -35.70 -10.30 15.32
C ARG A 5 -36.49 -9.19 14.63
N PRO A 6 -36.60 -8.00 15.23
CA PRO A 6 -37.19 -6.86 14.54
C PRO A 6 -36.35 -6.51 13.30
N PRO A 7 -36.98 -6.03 12.20
CA PRO A 7 -36.26 -5.64 11.00
C PRO A 7 -35.24 -4.53 11.33
N VAL A 8 -34.04 -4.64 10.77
CA VAL A 8 -32.99 -3.64 10.97
C VAL A 8 -33.45 -2.34 10.33
N ALA A 9 -33.64 -1.31 11.16
CA ALA A 9 -33.95 0.03 10.69
C ALA A 9 -32.71 0.66 10.06
N TRP A 10 -32.61 0.62 8.74
CA TRP A 10 -31.56 1.30 8.00
C TRP A 10 -31.74 2.81 8.11
N ARG A 11 -30.75 3.50 8.69
CA ARG A 11 -30.70 4.97 8.75
C ARG A 11 -29.68 5.47 7.75
N PRO A 12 -30.03 6.43 6.88
CA PRO A 12 -29.04 7.06 6.01
C PRO A 12 -27.98 7.78 6.86
N ILE A 13 -26.73 7.67 6.45
CA ILE A 13 -25.61 8.42 7.03
C ILE A 13 -25.26 9.60 6.13
N THR A 14 -24.83 10.70 6.74
CA THR A 14 -24.39 11.88 5.99
C THR A 14 -22.97 11.68 5.44
N ILE A 15 -22.58 12.50 4.46
CA ILE A 15 -21.18 12.54 3.99
C ILE A 15 -20.23 12.90 5.12
N ASP A 16 -20.63 13.79 6.03
CA ASP A 16 -19.82 14.19 7.19
C ASP A 16 -19.57 13.00 8.13
N ASN A 17 -20.58 12.15 8.35
CA ASN A 17 -20.42 10.93 9.13
C ASN A 17 -19.44 9.95 8.45
N VAL A 18 -19.51 9.80 7.12
CA VAL A 18 -18.57 8.98 6.35
C VAL A 18 -17.15 9.54 6.46
N THR A 19 -16.97 10.83 6.24
CA THR A 19 -15.66 11.50 6.32
C THR A 19 -15.07 11.43 7.72
N ALA A 20 -15.87 11.68 8.76
CA ALA A 20 -15.42 11.58 10.15
C ALA A 20 -14.97 10.16 10.49
N ASN A 21 -15.73 9.14 10.09
CA ASN A 21 -15.34 7.75 10.32
C ASN A 21 -14.11 7.33 9.50
N HIS A 22 -13.98 7.79 8.26
CA HIS A 22 -12.81 7.51 7.42
C HIS A 22 -11.51 8.08 8.03
N ARG A 23 -11.60 9.24 8.71
CA ARG A 23 -10.47 9.84 9.43
C ARG A 23 -10.12 9.12 10.73
N ARG A 24 -10.99 8.25 11.25
CA ARG A 24 -10.68 7.45 12.45
C ARG A 24 -9.65 6.40 12.09
N THR A 25 -8.40 6.65 12.45
CA THR A 25 -7.33 5.66 12.39
C THR A 25 -7.37 4.81 13.66
N GLY A 26 -7.49 3.50 13.52
CA GLY A 26 -7.26 2.57 14.62
C GLY A 26 -5.77 2.46 14.94
N VAL A 27 -5.43 1.78 16.04
CA VAL A 27 -4.04 1.37 16.29
C VAL A 27 -3.69 0.32 15.25
N GLY A 28 -3.04 0.74 14.17
CA GLY A 28 -2.66 -0.07 13.02
C GLY A 28 -1.40 0.50 12.37
N MET A 29 -0.73 -0.28 11.54
CA MET A 29 0.55 0.09 10.94
C MET A 29 0.33 1.08 9.79
N PHE A 30 0.24 2.37 10.13
CA PHE A 30 0.28 3.45 9.14
C PHE A 30 1.73 3.86 8.91
N TYR A 31 2.24 3.65 7.69
CA TYR A 31 3.58 4.09 7.32
C TYR A 31 3.69 5.62 7.14
N ASN A 32 2.57 6.33 7.15
CA ASN A 32 2.48 7.78 6.90
C ASN A 32 3.18 8.20 5.60
N LEU A 33 3.03 7.38 4.56
CA LEU A 33 3.56 7.59 3.22
C LEU A 33 2.41 7.60 2.22
N GLU A 34 2.47 8.49 1.24
CA GLU A 34 1.64 8.41 0.06
C GLU A 34 2.06 7.19 -0.77
N PHE A 35 1.11 6.32 -1.12
CA PHE A 35 1.39 5.12 -1.91
C PHE A 35 1.21 5.36 -3.41
N PRO A 36 2.12 4.85 -4.26
CA PRO A 36 1.93 4.85 -5.70
C PRO A 36 0.81 3.87 -6.07
N TRP A 37 -0.24 4.37 -6.71
CA TRP A 37 -1.38 3.56 -7.15
C TRP A 37 -1.17 2.90 -8.52
N THR A 38 -0.17 3.35 -9.27
CA THR A 38 0.16 2.84 -10.60
C THR A 38 1.66 2.58 -10.74
N GLU A 39 2.04 1.74 -11.70
CA GLU A 39 3.44 1.50 -12.06
C GLU A 39 4.15 2.82 -12.43
N SER A 40 3.51 3.70 -13.21
CA SER A 40 4.06 5.02 -13.57
C SER A 40 4.37 5.85 -12.33
N MET A 41 3.43 5.91 -11.38
CA MET A 41 3.64 6.65 -10.14
C MET A 41 4.83 6.10 -9.34
N LEU A 42 4.99 4.77 -9.27
CA LEU A 42 6.16 4.19 -8.61
C LEU A 42 7.45 4.59 -9.33
N MET A 43 7.47 4.54 -10.66
CA MET A 43 8.65 4.89 -11.44
C MET A 43 9.01 6.38 -11.30
N ASP A 44 8.01 7.26 -11.21
CA ASP A 44 8.19 8.70 -10.99
C ASP A 44 8.69 9.01 -9.57
N MET A 45 8.14 8.32 -8.55
CA MET A 45 8.60 8.44 -7.16
C MET A 45 9.99 7.83 -6.94
N GLY A 46 10.32 6.79 -7.70
CA GLY A 46 11.66 6.24 -7.82
C GLY A 46 12.20 5.47 -6.61
N PRO A 47 13.49 5.08 -6.66
CA PRO A 47 14.17 4.29 -5.63
C PRO A 47 14.14 4.91 -4.22
N ASP A 48 14.12 6.24 -4.14
CA ASP A 48 14.13 6.96 -2.87
C ASP A 48 12.84 6.75 -2.09
N TRP A 49 11.70 6.70 -2.79
CA TRP A 49 10.42 6.40 -2.15
C TRP A 49 10.39 4.97 -1.61
N LEU A 50 10.83 3.97 -2.39
CA LEU A 50 10.88 2.58 -1.90
C LEU A 50 11.83 2.43 -0.73
N THR A 51 12.96 3.15 -0.73
CA THR A 51 13.89 3.17 0.41
C THR A 51 13.19 3.66 1.67
N LYS A 52 12.44 4.78 1.59
CA LYS A 52 11.64 5.29 2.70
C LYS A 52 10.57 4.29 3.15
N ALA A 53 9.87 3.67 2.20
CA ALA A 53 8.84 2.67 2.49
C ALA A 53 9.40 1.46 3.23
N PHE A 54 10.54 0.93 2.80
CA PHE A 54 11.16 -0.25 3.41
C PHE A 54 11.74 0.08 4.80
N HIS A 55 12.30 1.29 4.98
CA HIS A 55 12.71 1.77 6.30
C HIS A 55 11.53 2.00 7.24
N ALA A 56 10.39 2.48 6.74
CA ALA A 56 9.16 2.63 7.53
C ALA A 56 8.58 1.27 7.92
N ALA A 57 8.69 0.28 7.04
CA ALA A 57 8.29 -1.11 7.29
C ALA A 57 9.29 -1.91 8.14
N GLY A 58 10.50 -1.38 8.38
CA GLY A 58 11.55 -2.09 9.10
C GLY A 58 12.11 -3.31 8.35
N THR A 59 12.01 -3.31 7.01
CA THR A 59 12.45 -4.44 6.16
C THR A 59 13.77 -4.20 5.45
N LEU A 60 14.41 -3.06 5.69
CA LEU A 60 15.70 -2.67 5.14
C LEU A 60 16.58 -2.05 6.24
N ASP A 61 17.85 -2.44 6.24
CA ASP A 61 18.89 -1.86 7.11
C ASP A 61 18.95 -0.34 6.99
N ARG A 62 19.12 0.36 8.12
CA ARG A 62 19.13 1.84 8.18
C ARG A 62 20.21 2.49 7.32
N ASP A 63 21.30 1.79 7.03
CA ASP A 63 22.43 2.24 6.23
C ASP A 63 22.44 1.63 4.81
N ASN A 64 21.36 0.95 4.42
CA ASN A 64 21.15 0.44 3.07
C ASN A 64 20.14 1.33 2.32
N LYS A 65 20.07 1.16 1.00
CA LYS A 65 19.10 1.85 0.15
C LYS A 65 18.86 1.09 -1.14
N ILE A 66 17.71 1.35 -1.75
CA ILE A 66 17.41 0.90 -3.10
C ILE A 66 18.01 1.93 -4.07
N THR A 67 18.76 1.45 -5.06
CA THR A 67 19.46 2.28 -6.06
C THR A 67 18.78 2.25 -7.42
N LYS A 68 17.98 1.23 -7.70
CA LYS A 68 17.28 1.09 -8.98
C LYS A 68 16.00 0.24 -8.84
N ILE A 69 14.96 0.65 -9.55
CA ILE A 69 13.74 -0.14 -9.81
C ILE A 69 13.84 -0.70 -11.22
N ILE A 70 13.52 -1.98 -11.38
CA ILE A 70 13.56 -2.69 -12.66
C ILE A 70 12.17 -3.30 -12.90
N PRO A 71 11.26 -2.62 -13.62
CA PRO A 71 9.93 -3.14 -13.87
C PRO A 71 9.97 -4.36 -14.81
N GLU A 72 9.13 -5.36 -14.53
CA GLU A 72 8.91 -6.50 -15.40
C GLU A 72 8.01 -6.07 -16.58
N LYS A 73 8.56 -6.10 -17.80
CA LYS A 73 7.87 -5.62 -19.00
C LYS A 73 7.12 -6.71 -19.75
N LYS A 74 7.47 -7.98 -19.54
CA LYS A 74 6.94 -9.12 -20.30
C LYS A 74 5.69 -9.69 -19.65
N LEU A 75 5.60 -9.67 -18.32
CA LEU A 75 4.49 -10.25 -17.58
C LEU A 75 3.54 -9.17 -17.07
N LYS A 76 2.37 -9.05 -17.70
CA LYS A 76 1.29 -8.19 -17.23
C LYS A 76 0.27 -9.01 -16.45
N ILE A 77 0.02 -8.61 -15.20
CA ILE A 77 -1.00 -9.25 -14.37
C ILE A 77 -2.31 -8.47 -14.53
N THR A 78 -3.20 -9.00 -15.38
CA THR A 78 -4.52 -8.41 -15.65
C THR A 78 -5.65 -9.06 -14.85
N THR A 79 -5.33 -10.03 -13.99
CA THR A 79 -6.32 -10.83 -13.25
C THR A 79 -6.16 -10.71 -11.72
N GLY A 80 -7.20 -11.13 -10.99
CA GLY A 80 -7.23 -11.22 -9.53
C GLY A 80 -7.73 -9.96 -8.82
N ASN A 81 -9.04 -9.78 -8.62
CA ASN A 81 -9.62 -8.71 -7.79
C ASN A 81 -9.27 -7.25 -8.19
N ASN A 82 -9.96 -6.29 -7.57
CA ASN A 82 -9.78 -4.84 -7.60
C ASN A 82 -8.43 -4.41 -7.01
N GLY A 83 -7.39 -4.48 -7.82
CA GLY A 83 -6.10 -3.87 -7.51
C GLY A 83 -5.13 -4.07 -8.66
N GLY A 84 -4.57 -2.98 -9.17
CA GLY A 84 -3.49 -3.03 -10.14
C GLY A 84 -2.31 -3.82 -9.56
N LYS A 85 -1.76 -4.74 -10.34
CA LYS A 85 -0.59 -5.54 -9.96
C LYS A 85 0.48 -5.37 -11.01
N PHE A 86 1.70 -5.17 -10.55
CA PHE A 86 2.88 -5.15 -11.40
C PHE A 86 4.03 -5.78 -10.60
N LEU A 87 5.00 -6.30 -11.34
CA LEU A 87 6.17 -6.95 -10.76
C LEU A 87 7.39 -6.09 -11.08
N PHE A 88 8.33 -6.05 -10.15
CA PHE A 88 9.58 -5.34 -10.33
C PHE A 88 10.65 -5.95 -9.44
N ASP A 89 11.88 -5.87 -9.92
CA ASP A 89 13.07 -6.11 -9.11
C ASP A 89 13.66 -4.80 -8.63
N VAL A 90 14.50 -4.89 -7.60
CA VAL A 90 15.27 -3.75 -7.08
C VAL A 90 16.74 -4.09 -7.01
N LYS A 91 17.58 -3.08 -7.22
CA LYS A 91 19.00 -3.14 -6.85
C LYS A 91 19.22 -2.43 -5.53
N TYR A 92 19.92 -3.07 -4.61
CA TYR A 92 20.32 -2.48 -3.34
C TYR A 92 21.72 -1.88 -3.45
N ALA A 93 22.04 -0.93 -2.58
CA ALA A 93 23.40 -0.41 -2.45
C ALA A 93 24.33 -1.46 -1.84
N LYS A 94 23.84 -2.23 -0.86
CA LYS A 94 24.56 -3.38 -0.30
C LYS A 94 24.26 -4.66 -1.06
N LYS A 95 25.20 -5.60 -1.00
CA LYS A 95 25.07 -6.94 -1.59
C LYS A 95 24.00 -7.79 -0.88
N ARG A 96 23.77 -7.53 0.42
CA ARG A 96 22.71 -8.15 1.22
C ARG A 96 21.51 -7.20 1.26
N ALA A 97 20.33 -7.73 0.97
CA ALA A 97 19.10 -6.96 0.82
C ALA A 97 18.36 -6.68 2.15
N GLY A 98 18.48 -7.59 3.13
CA GLY A 98 17.75 -7.52 4.41
C GLY A 98 18.60 -7.07 5.59
N LEU A 99 17.96 -7.08 6.77
CA LEU A 99 18.57 -6.90 8.09
C LEU A 99 19.65 -7.97 8.39
#